data_AF-A0A7Y1YBW5-F1
#
_entry.id   AF-A0A7Y1YBW5-F1
#
_cell.length_a   1.000
_cell.length_b   1.000
_cell.length_c   1.000
_cell.angle_alpha   90.00
_cell.angle_beta   90.00
_cell.angle_gamma   90.00
#
_symmetry.space_group_name_H-M   'P 1'
#
loop_
_entity.id
_entity.type
_entity.pdbx_description
1 polymer ?
#
loop_
_entity_poly.entity_id
_entity_poly.type
_entity_poly.pdbx_seq_one_letter_code
_entity_poly.pdbx_strand_id
1 'polypeptide(L)'
;VVPELVDRTVALAIELGLPMLFPTDIVGYVNDVNWDDDDLAVLERARQRLDAAGLAVADRFWMGLSHLGGDLASAFDGLISSAEPGLTYVSLHCAGAGDISDVHPNDADWRIAELALMTDLAFADRVAQRNVNLVGMRGGARQRD
;
A
#
# COMPACT_ATOMS: atom_id res chain seq x y z
N VAL A 1 11.25 10.01 -9.06
CA VAL A 1 10.71 8.93 -9.94
C VAL A 1 11.22 9.08 -11.37
N VAL A 2 11.04 8.07 -12.22
CA VAL A 2 11.31 8.16 -13.67
C VAL A 2 9.98 8.37 -14.41
N PRO A 3 9.70 9.57 -14.95
CA PRO A 3 8.39 9.90 -15.52
C PRO A 3 7.96 8.95 -16.66
N GLU A 4 8.89 8.56 -17.53
CA GLU A 4 8.61 7.69 -18.68
C GLU A 4 8.15 6.30 -18.24
N LEU A 5 8.66 5.81 -17.10
CA LEU A 5 8.22 4.54 -16.52
C LEU A 5 6.82 4.68 -15.92
N VAL A 6 6.53 5.77 -15.22
CA VAL A 6 5.20 6.03 -14.68
C VAL A 6 4.16 6.07 -15.81
N ASP A 7 4.45 6.82 -16.87
CA ASP A 7 3.54 6.96 -18.01
C ASP A 7 3.29 5.63 -18.72
N ARG A 8 4.33 4.79 -18.86
CA ARG A 8 4.20 3.47 -19.47
C ARG A 8 3.43 2.51 -18.58
N THR A 9 3.65 2.54 -17.27
CA THR A 9 2.93 1.70 -16.31
C THR A 9 1.45 2.04 -16.29
N VAL A 10 1.08 3.33 -16.29
CA VAL A 10 -0.31 3.77 -16.41
C VAL A 10 -0.95 3.30 -17.71
N ALA A 11 -0.23 3.44 -18.84
CA ALA A 11 -0.74 2.99 -20.12
C ALA A 11 -1.04 1.48 -20.13
N LEU A 12 -0.14 0.67 -19.57
CA LEU A 12 -0.33 -0.78 -19.46
C LEU A 12 -1.50 -1.14 -18.53
N ALA A 13 -1.65 -0.43 -17.41
CA ALA A 13 -2.76 -0.67 -16.50
C ALA A 13 -4.12 -0.41 -17.16
N ILE A 14 -4.23 0.68 -17.92
CA ILE A 14 -5.43 1.03 -18.70
C ILE A 14 -5.67 -0.03 -19.79
N GLU A 15 -4.64 -0.39 -20.55
CA GLU A 15 -4.73 -1.39 -21.62
C GLU A 15 -5.20 -2.75 -21.11
N LEU A 16 -4.73 -3.16 -19.93
CA LEU A 16 -5.00 -4.46 -19.34
C LEU A 16 -6.17 -4.46 -18.34
N GLY A 17 -6.78 -3.31 -18.06
CA GLY A 17 -7.84 -3.17 -17.06
C GLY A 17 -7.39 -3.53 -15.64
N LEU A 18 -6.12 -3.28 -15.31
CA LEU A 18 -5.55 -3.65 -14.02
C LEU A 18 -5.64 -2.49 -13.02
N PRO A 19 -6.00 -2.76 -11.75
CA PRO A 19 -5.91 -1.75 -10.69
C PRO A 19 -4.46 -1.33 -10.50
N MET A 20 -4.25 -0.04 -10.22
CA MET A 20 -2.93 0.56 -10.04
C MET A 20 -2.79 1.21 -8.68
N LEU A 21 -1.56 1.14 -8.17
CA LEU A 21 -1.19 1.77 -6.92
C LEU A 21 -0.79 3.23 -7.16
N PHE A 22 -1.78 4.10 -7.30
CA PHE A 22 -1.64 5.54 -7.07
C PHE A 22 -2.85 5.97 -6.25
N PRO A 23 -2.71 6.17 -4.93
CA PRO A 23 -3.85 6.53 -4.11
C PRO A 23 -4.37 7.92 -4.50
N THR A 24 -5.59 8.23 -4.09
CA THR A 24 -6.15 9.58 -4.28
C THR A 24 -5.30 10.63 -3.58
N ASP A 25 -4.76 10.32 -2.39
CA ASP A 25 -3.82 11.17 -1.67
C ASP A 25 -2.36 10.96 -2.15
N ILE A 26 -1.99 11.64 -3.24
CA ILE A 26 -0.63 11.56 -3.80
C ILE A 26 0.40 12.25 -2.88
N VAL A 27 0.01 13.29 -2.13
CA VAL A 27 0.92 13.98 -1.20
C VAL A 27 1.31 13.06 -0.05
N GLY A 28 0.32 12.42 0.60
CA GLY A 28 0.58 11.41 1.61
C GLY A 28 1.45 10.28 1.08
N TYR A 29 1.15 9.80 -0.13
CA TYR A 29 1.93 8.74 -0.77
C TYR A 29 3.41 9.11 -0.98
N VAL A 30 3.70 10.27 -1.58
CA VAL A 30 5.08 10.75 -1.82
C VAL A 30 5.86 10.87 -0.51
N ASN A 31 5.20 11.35 0.56
CA ASN A 31 5.81 11.43 1.89
C ASN A 31 6.12 10.04 2.46
N ASP A 32 5.18 9.11 2.37
CA ASP A 32 5.33 7.74 2.92
C ASP A 32 6.45 6.96 2.22
N VAL A 33 6.64 7.16 0.91
CA VAL A 33 7.71 6.52 0.13
C VAL A 33 9.00 7.35 0.04
N ASN A 34 9.05 8.50 0.72
CA ASN A 34 10.20 9.41 0.77
C ASN A 34 10.71 9.83 -0.63
N TRP A 35 9.81 10.31 -1.47
CA TRP A 35 10.12 10.88 -2.79
C TRP A 35 10.14 12.41 -2.75
N ASP A 36 10.78 13.03 -3.75
CA ASP A 36 10.95 14.47 -3.82
C ASP A 36 9.67 15.17 -4.34
N ASP A 37 9.51 16.46 -4.01
CA ASP A 37 8.35 17.26 -4.45
C ASP A 37 8.19 17.31 -5.99
N ASP A 38 9.30 17.21 -6.74
CA ASP A 38 9.27 17.18 -8.21
C ASP A 38 8.52 15.95 -8.76
N ASP A 39 8.34 14.90 -7.95
CA ASP A 39 7.62 13.68 -8.30
C ASP A 39 6.10 13.84 -8.20
N LEU A 40 5.60 14.80 -7.41
CA LEU A 40 4.17 15.06 -7.20
C LEU A 40 3.44 15.28 -8.53
N ALA A 41 3.97 16.17 -9.37
CA ALA A 41 3.31 16.55 -10.61
C ALA A 41 3.23 15.37 -11.59
N VAL A 42 4.20 14.46 -11.57
CA VAL A 42 4.23 13.26 -12.41
C VAL A 42 3.14 12.29 -11.96
N LEU A 43 3.05 12.04 -10.66
CA LEU A 43 2.10 11.09 -10.07
C LEU A 43 0.67 11.61 -10.12
N GLU A 44 0.45 12.91 -9.94
CA GLU A 44 -0.89 13.50 -10.05
C GLU A 44 -1.43 13.40 -11.48
N ARG A 45 -0.59 13.61 -12.50
CA ARG A 45 -0.99 13.37 -13.90
C ARG A 45 -1.32 11.90 -14.15
N ALA A 46 -0.53 10.98 -13.61
CA ALA A 46 -0.77 9.54 -13.72
C ALA A 46 -2.12 9.15 -13.09
N ARG A 47 -2.38 9.65 -11.88
CA ARG A 47 -3.63 9.48 -11.13
C ARG A 47 -4.84 9.98 -11.92
N GLN A 48 -4.76 11.17 -12.51
CA GLN A 48 -5.82 11.73 -13.36
C GLN A 48 -6.12 10.87 -14.59
N ARG A 49 -5.10 10.26 -15.20
CA ARG A 49 -5.28 9.36 -16.35
C ARG A 49 -5.99 8.06 -15.95
N LEU A 50 -5.69 7.50 -14.79
CA LEU A 50 -6.37 6.30 -14.27
C LEU A 50 -7.84 6.58 -13.96
N ASP A 51 -8.13 7.73 -13.36
CA ASP A 51 -9.50 8.19 -13.11
C ASP A 51 -10.32 8.35 -14.39
N ALA A 52 -9.75 9.01 -15.39
CA ALA A 52 -10.41 9.20 -16.68
C ALA A 52 -10.70 7.86 -17.39
N ALA A 53 -9.90 6.82 -17.11
CA ALA A 53 -10.11 5.46 -17.59
C ALA A 53 -11.08 4.64 -16.72
N GLY A 54 -11.59 5.20 -15.61
CA GLY A 54 -12.51 4.53 -14.71
C GLY A 54 -11.87 3.41 -13.88
N LEU A 55 -10.54 3.35 -13.79
CA LEU A 55 -9.87 2.33 -13.00
C LEU A 55 -10.03 2.58 -11.49
N ALA A 56 -10.02 1.49 -10.72
CA ALA A 56 -10.04 1.56 -9.28
C ALA A 56 -8.67 2.00 -8.76
N VAL A 57 -8.68 3.00 -7.87
CA VAL A 57 -7.52 3.48 -7.10
C VAL A 57 -7.88 3.44 -5.63
N ALA A 58 -6.86 3.27 -4.76
CA ALA A 58 -7.07 3.35 -3.32
C ALA A 58 -7.30 4.81 -2.90
N ASP A 59 -8.04 5.03 -1.83
CA ASP A 59 -8.17 6.37 -1.25
C ASP A 59 -6.89 6.77 -0.50
N ARG A 60 -6.30 5.80 0.20
CA ARG A 60 -5.11 5.97 1.04
C ARG A 60 -4.08 4.89 0.77
N PHE A 61 -2.84 5.21 1.11
CA PHE A 61 -1.72 4.28 1.14
C PHE A 61 -1.18 4.18 2.56
N TRP A 62 -0.64 3.01 2.89
CA TRP A 62 0.13 2.80 4.10
C TRP A 62 1.19 1.74 3.86
N MET A 63 2.36 1.90 4.47
CA MET A 63 3.40 0.87 4.47
C MET A 63 4.13 0.79 5.82
N GLY A 64 4.56 -0.42 6.19
CA GLY A 64 5.28 -0.64 7.44
C GLY A 64 6.64 0.06 7.50
N LEU A 65 7.24 0.34 6.34
CA LEU A 65 8.53 1.02 6.22
C LEU A 65 8.53 2.44 6.82
N SER A 66 7.38 3.11 6.86
CA SER A 66 7.28 4.44 7.49
C SER A 66 7.41 4.38 9.02
N HIS A 67 7.44 3.18 9.61
CA HIS A 67 7.48 2.92 11.06
C HIS A 67 8.74 2.13 11.48
N LEU A 68 9.80 2.15 10.67
CA LEU A 68 11.07 1.51 10.99
C LEU A 68 11.58 1.88 12.38
N GLY A 69 11.90 0.88 13.19
CA GLY A 69 12.39 1.04 14.57
C GLY A 69 11.29 1.21 15.64
N GLY A 70 10.02 1.23 15.25
CA GLY A 70 8.87 1.26 16.15
C GLY A 70 8.25 -0.12 16.43
N ASP A 71 7.25 -0.14 17.32
CA ASP A 71 6.39 -1.31 17.50
C ASP A 71 5.37 -1.41 16.35
N LEU A 72 5.68 -2.30 15.40
CA LEU A 72 4.86 -2.54 14.23
C LEU A 72 3.42 -2.96 14.58
N ALA A 73 3.22 -3.73 15.65
CA ALA A 73 1.89 -4.16 16.06
C ALA A 73 1.05 -2.96 16.50
N SER A 74 1.64 -2.07 17.31
CA SER A 74 1.01 -0.81 17.71
C SER A 74 0.71 0.10 16.50
N ALA A 75 1.61 0.15 15.51
CA ALA A 75 1.40 0.94 14.28
C ALA A 75 0.20 0.42 13.47
N PHE A 76 0.06 -0.91 13.32
CA PHE A 76 -1.09 -1.51 12.67
C PHE A 76 -2.39 -1.32 13.46
N ASP A 77 -2.35 -1.48 14.79
CA ASP A 77 -3.53 -1.23 15.63
C ASP A 77 -3.97 0.24 15.54
N GLY A 78 -3.00 1.16 15.42
CA GLY A 78 -3.24 2.58 15.12
C GLY A 78 -3.94 2.78 13.77
N LEU A 79 -3.38 2.21 12.70
CA LEU A 79 -3.95 2.25 11.35
C LEU A 79 -5.41 1.75 11.33
N ILE A 80 -5.66 0.60 11.95
CA ILE A 80 -7.00 -0.01 12.00
C ILE A 80 -7.95 0.87 12.81
N SER A 81 -7.48 1.44 13.93
CA SER A 81 -8.30 2.27 14.81
C SER A 81 -8.64 3.63 14.20
N SER A 82 -7.78 4.16 13.32
CA SER A 82 -8.00 5.41 12.59
C SER A 82 -8.53 5.20 11.18
N ALA A 83 -8.90 3.97 10.80
CA ALA A 83 -9.39 3.68 9.47
C ALA A 83 -10.72 4.42 9.23
N GLU A 84 -10.76 5.27 8.21
CA GLU A 84 -11.98 5.92 7.75
C GLU A 84 -12.61 5.10 6.61
N PRO A 85 -13.91 5.28 6.32
CA PRO A 85 -14.55 4.65 5.16
C PRO A 85 -13.75 4.89 3.86
N GLY A 86 -13.63 3.85 3.04
CA GLY A 86 -12.87 3.86 1.80
C GLY A 86 -11.96 2.65 1.66
N LEU A 87 -11.07 2.70 0.67
CA LEU A 87 -10.08 1.69 0.38
C LEU A 87 -8.69 2.20 0.78
N THR A 88 -8.07 1.53 1.75
CA THR A 88 -6.65 1.77 2.08
C THR A 88 -5.82 0.64 1.50
N TYR A 89 -4.82 0.98 0.69
CA TYR A 89 -3.83 0.01 0.24
C TYR A 89 -2.73 -0.12 1.29
N VAL A 90 -2.49 -1.33 1.77
CA VAL A 90 -1.43 -1.66 2.73
C VAL A 90 -0.33 -2.40 1.97
N SER A 91 0.84 -1.78 1.84
CA SER A 91 2.02 -2.39 1.24
C SER A 91 2.78 -3.20 2.30
N LEU A 92 2.79 -4.53 2.12
CA LEU A 92 3.48 -5.49 2.98
C LEU A 92 4.70 -6.07 2.26
N HIS A 93 5.72 -6.40 3.03
CA HIS A 93 7.01 -6.93 2.60
C HIS A 93 7.41 -8.17 3.42
N CYS A 94 6.42 -8.89 3.93
CA CYS A 94 6.59 -10.10 4.75
C CYS A 94 7.65 -11.04 4.16
N ALA A 95 8.65 -11.38 4.96
CA ALA A 95 9.69 -12.33 4.56
C ALA A 95 10.10 -13.22 5.74
N GLY A 96 10.46 -14.48 5.43
CA GLY A 96 11.01 -15.39 6.42
C GLY A 96 12.47 -15.03 6.74
N ALA A 97 12.91 -15.32 7.96
CA ALA A 97 14.28 -15.03 8.38
C ALA A 97 15.34 -15.63 7.45
N GLY A 98 15.12 -16.87 6.98
CA GLY A 98 16.02 -17.54 6.04
C GLY A 98 16.03 -16.95 4.62
N ASP A 99 15.04 -16.14 4.26
CA ASP A 99 14.89 -15.62 2.89
C ASP A 99 15.50 -14.22 2.73
N ILE A 100 15.49 -13.43 3.81
CA ILE A 100 15.82 -11.99 3.74
C ILE A 100 17.12 -11.61 4.44
N SER A 101 17.52 -12.34 5.49
CA SER A 101 18.64 -11.93 6.34
C SER A 101 19.97 -11.84 5.59
N ASP A 102 20.16 -12.69 4.58
CA ASP A 102 21.37 -12.72 3.75
C ASP A 102 21.30 -11.79 2.53
N VAL A 103 20.09 -11.39 2.11
CA VAL A 103 19.85 -10.61 0.87
C VAL A 103 19.71 -9.12 1.18
N HIS A 104 18.96 -8.78 2.23
CA HIS A 104 18.73 -7.41 2.69
C HIS A 104 18.81 -7.35 4.23
N PRO A 105 20.02 -7.53 4.81
CA PRO A 105 20.18 -7.64 6.27
C PRO A 105 19.63 -6.42 7.03
N ASN A 106 19.75 -5.22 6.46
CA ASN A 106 19.25 -4.00 7.09
C ASN A 106 17.72 -3.88 7.11
N ASP A 107 17.04 -4.67 6.26
CA ASP A 107 15.57 -4.69 6.16
C ASP A 107 14.95 -5.95 6.76
N ALA A 108 15.76 -6.90 7.22
CA ALA A 108 15.31 -8.22 7.60
C ALA A 108 14.31 -8.16 8.76
N ASP A 109 14.64 -7.43 9.81
CA ASP A 109 13.89 -7.44 11.08
C ASP A 109 12.43 -7.02 10.91
N TRP A 110 12.18 -5.91 10.20
CA TRP A 110 10.82 -5.39 10.05
C TRP A 110 9.98 -6.24 9.09
N ARG A 111 10.60 -6.85 8.06
CA ARG A 111 9.92 -7.78 7.14
C ARG A 111 9.54 -9.09 7.82
N ILE A 112 10.39 -9.57 8.72
CA ILE A 112 10.10 -10.75 9.56
C ILE A 112 8.97 -10.41 10.56
N ALA A 113 9.00 -9.22 11.15
CA ALA A 113 7.95 -8.76 12.06
C ALA A 113 6.59 -8.63 11.35
N GLU A 114 6.54 -8.12 10.12
CA GLU A 114 5.32 -8.09 9.31
C GLU A 114 4.78 -9.50 9.08
N LEU A 115 5.65 -10.46 8.73
CA LEU A 115 5.23 -11.86 8.55
C LEU A 115 4.64 -12.43 9.84
N ALA A 116 5.31 -12.22 10.97
CA ALA A 116 4.84 -12.69 12.27
C ALA A 116 3.45 -12.12 12.60
N LEU A 117 3.26 -10.81 12.43
CA LEU A 117 1.99 -10.14 12.70
C LEU A 117 0.86 -10.64 11.77
N MET A 118 1.13 -10.79 10.47
CA MET A 118 0.12 -11.24 9.50
C MET A 118 -0.27 -12.72 9.69
N THR A 119 0.54 -13.49 10.41
CA THR A 119 0.25 -14.89 10.78
C THR A 119 -0.37 -15.04 12.16
N ASP A 120 -0.50 -13.96 12.92
CA ASP A 120 -1.13 -13.96 14.25
C ASP A 120 -2.66 -13.97 14.14
N LEU A 121 -3.28 -15.05 14.65
CA LEU A 121 -4.73 -15.18 14.69
C LEU A 121 -5.39 -14.08 15.55
N ALA A 122 -4.72 -13.63 16.62
CA ALA A 122 -5.25 -12.56 17.46
C ALA A 122 -5.28 -11.23 16.70
N PHE A 123 -4.37 -10.99 15.77
CA PHE A 123 -4.40 -9.82 14.90
C PHE A 123 -5.59 -9.87 13.94
N ALA A 124 -5.83 -11.01 13.31
CA ALA A 124 -7.00 -11.21 12.44
C ALA A 124 -8.32 -10.95 13.16
N ASP A 125 -8.47 -11.44 14.41
CA ASP A 125 -9.65 -11.19 15.23
C ASP A 125 -9.85 -9.70 15.55
N ARG A 126 -8.75 -8.97 15.84
CA ARG A 126 -8.80 -7.52 16.08
C ARG A 126 -9.28 -6.74 14.86
N VAL A 127 -8.79 -7.09 13.67
CA VAL A 127 -9.23 -6.47 12.40
C VAL A 127 -10.73 -6.69 12.20
N ALA A 128 -11.20 -7.94 12.38
CA ALA A 128 -12.60 -8.29 12.20
C ALA A 128 -13.54 -7.53 13.14
N GLN A 129 -13.13 -7.34 14.40
CA GLN A 129 -13.91 -6.58 15.40
C GLN A 129 -14.09 -5.10 15.06
N ARG A 130 -13.26 -4.56 14.16
CA ARG A 130 -13.27 -3.14 13.78
C ARG A 130 -14.06 -2.86 12.51
N ASN A 131 -14.81 -3.85 12.00
CA ASN A 131 -15.55 -3.76 10.72
C ASN A 131 -14.65 -3.41 9.52
N VAL A 132 -13.37 -3.76 9.60
CA VAL A 132 -12.41 -3.60 8.49
C VAL A 132 -12.41 -4.89 7.69
N ASN A 133 -12.72 -4.78 6.39
CA ASN A 133 -12.71 -5.91 5.48
C ASN A 133 -11.36 -5.97 4.75
N LEU A 134 -10.63 -7.07 4.96
CA LEU A 134 -9.41 -7.35 4.20
C LEU A 134 -9.79 -7.89 2.82
N VAL A 135 -9.31 -7.21 1.77
CA VAL A 135 -9.54 -7.61 0.38
C VAL A 135 -8.23 -7.66 -0.39
N GLY A 136 -8.04 -8.70 -1.20
CA GLY A 136 -6.96 -8.73 -2.18
C GLY A 136 -7.31 -7.93 -3.44
N MET A 137 -6.32 -7.72 -4.32
CA MET A 137 -6.49 -6.93 -5.55
C MET A 137 -7.65 -7.40 -6.46
N ARG A 138 -7.96 -8.71 -6.45
CA ARG A 138 -9.10 -9.26 -7.21
C ARG A 138 -10.46 -8.85 -6.61
N GLY A 139 -10.52 -8.71 -5.28
CA GLY A 139 -11.72 -8.27 -4.57
C GLY A 139 -11.92 -6.75 -4.64
N GLY A 140 -10.84 -5.98 -4.64
CA GLY A 140 -10.88 -4.52 -4.76
C GLY A 140 -11.20 -3.99 -6.17
N ALA A 141 -11.03 -4.81 -7.22
CA ALA A 141 -11.29 -4.42 -8.60
C ALA A 141 -12.78 -4.35 -8.98
N ARG A 142 -13.71 -4.67 -8.06
CA ARG A 142 -15.17 -4.59 -8.30
C ARG A 142 -15.90 -3.94 -7.14
N GLN A 143 -16.41 -2.72 -7.40
CA GLN A 143 -17.79 -2.27 -7.14
C GLN A 143 -17.79 -0.73 -7.24
N ARG A 144 -18.07 -0.21 -8.43
CA ARG A 144 -18.83 1.03 -8.56
C ARG A 144 -20.13 0.62 -9.26
N ASP A 145 -21.24 0.91 -8.59
CA ASP A 145 -22.60 0.67 -9.07
C ASP A 145 -22.88 1.39 -10.40
#